data_AF-A0A7C0U137-F1
#
_entry.id   AF-A0A7C0U137-F1
#
_cell.length_a   1.000
_cell.length_b   1.000
_cell.length_c   1.000
_cell.angle_alpha   90.00
_cell.angle_beta   90.00
_cell.angle_gamma   90.00
#
_symmetry.space_group_name_H-M   'P 1'
#
loop_
_entity.id
_entity.type
_entity.pdbx_description
1 polymer ?
#
loop_
_entity_poly.entity_id
_entity_poly.type
_entity_poly.pdbx_seq_one_letter_code
_entity_poly.pdbx_strand_id
1 'polypeptide(L)' 'MPKIHSKQISKELSLLRVDDDEVRYFEALWEIENGITYNSYLLTGEDEVILVDGWKREYADDFSEALKDLI' A
#
# COMPACT_ATOMS: atom_id res chain seq x y z
N MET A 1 -8.42 9.65 -8.21
CA MET A 1 -7.34 9.48 -7.21
C MET A 1 -7.67 8.21 -6.47
N PRO A 2 -6.72 7.26 -6.37
CA PRO A 2 -6.98 5.96 -5.79
C PRO A 2 -7.33 6.13 -4.31
N LYS A 3 -8.08 5.18 -3.75
CA LYS A 3 -8.39 5.21 -2.32
C LYS A 3 -7.20 4.67 -1.53
N ILE A 4 -6.63 5.53 -0.68
CA ILE A 4 -5.52 5.18 0.21
C ILE A 4 -6.05 4.89 1.61
N HIS A 5 -5.51 3.85 2.23
CA HIS A 5 -5.80 3.46 3.60
C HIS A 5 -4.49 3.28 4.36
N SER A 6 -4.40 3.94 5.52
CA SER A 6 -3.41 3.64 6.54
C SER A 6 -4.13 3.13 7.78
N LYS A 7 -3.74 1.95 8.28
CA LYS A 7 -4.42 1.34 9.43
C LYS A 7 -3.45 0.56 10.30
N GLN A 8 -3.46 0.86 11.60
CA GLN A 8 -2.79 0.03 12.59
C GLN A 8 -3.51 -1.33 12.74
N ILE A 9 -2.79 -2.42 12.49
CA ILE A 9 -3.28 -3.81 12.64
C ILE A 9 -2.98 -4.32 14.05
N SER A 10 -1.80 -4.02 14.59
CA SER A 10 -1.38 -4.36 15.95
C SER A 10 -0.50 -3.24 16.52
N LYS A 11 -0.04 -3.37 17.77
CA LYS A 11 0.81 -2.36 18.43
C LYS A 11 1.98 -1.91 17.55
N GLU A 12 2.61 -2.84 16.85
CA GLU A 12 3.85 -2.61 16.09
C GLU A 12 3.63 -2.68 14.57
N LEU A 13 2.48 -3.17 14.10
CA LEU A 13 2.23 -3.42 12.67
C LEU A 13 1.18 -2.47 12.11
N SER A 14 1.57 -1.71 11.09
CA SER A 14 0.68 -0.86 10.31
C SER A 14 0.57 -1.35 8.87
N LEU A 15 -0.62 -1.21 8.28
CA LEU A 15 -0.92 -1.45 6.87
C LEU A 15 -0.98 -0.12 6.12
N LEU A 16 -0.31 -0.10 4.97
CA LEU A 16 -0.46 0.90 3.91
C LEU A 16 -1.07 0.20 2.70
N ARG A 17 -2.29 0.57 2.33
CA ARG A 17 -3.03 -0.01 1.20
C ARG A 17 -3.49 1.06 0.23
N VAL A 18 -3.30 0.81 -1.05
CA VAL A 18 -3.96 1.53 -2.14
C VAL A 18 -4.93 0.60 -2.87
N ASP A 19 -6.15 1.09 -3.12
CA ASP A 19 -7.13 0.44 -3.99
C ASP A 19 -6.86 0.92 -5.43
N ASP A 20 -6.40 0.02 -6.31
CA ASP A 20 -6.31 0.24 -7.76
C ASP A 20 -7.61 -0.27 -8.40
N ASP A 21 -8.58 0.63 -8.53
CA ASP A 21 -9.87 0.43 -9.19
C ASP A 21 -9.85 0.83 -10.68
N GLU A 22 -8.69 1.27 -11.19
CA GLU A 22 -8.48 1.70 -12.57
C GLU A 22 -7.93 0.58 -13.46
N VAL A 23 -7.14 -0.35 -12.89
CA VAL A 23 -6.62 -1.50 -13.62
C VAL A 23 -7.76 -2.40 -14.11
N ARG A 24 -7.81 -2.61 -15.43
CA ARG A 24 -8.79 -3.51 -16.08
C ARG A 24 -8.22 -4.88 -16.40
N TYR A 25 -6.93 -4.94 -16.70
CA TYR A 25 -6.21 -6.17 -17.04
C TYR A 25 -4.98 -6.33 -16.15
N PHE A 26 -5.04 -7.22 -15.17
CA PHE A 26 -3.88 -7.58 -14.37
C PHE A 26 -2.86 -8.32 -15.24
N GLU A 27 -1.59 -7.93 -15.13
CA GLU A 27 -0.50 -8.41 -16.00
C GLU A 27 -0.80 -8.26 -17.51
N ALA A 28 -1.63 -7.26 -17.87
CA ALA A 28 -2.09 -7.00 -19.24
C ALA A 28 -2.82 -8.18 -19.91
N LEU A 29 -3.31 -9.15 -19.13
CA LEU A 29 -3.99 -10.34 -19.65
C LEU A 29 -5.29 -10.65 -18.91
N TRP A 30 -5.26 -10.65 -17.58
CA TRP A 30 -6.37 -11.12 -16.75
C TRP A 30 -7.36 -10.00 -16.50
N GLU A 31 -8.55 -10.09 -17.09
CA GLU A 31 -9.63 -9.14 -16.83
C GLU A 31 -10.04 -9.18 -15.36
N ILE A 32 -10.03 -8.03 -14.70
CA ILE A 32 -10.38 -7.88 -13.29
C ILE A 32 -11.38 -6.74 -13.10
N GLU A 33 -12.66 -7.09 -12.97
CA GLU A 33 -13.74 -6.09 -12.83
C GLU A 33 -13.71 -5.36 -11.48
N ASN A 34 -13.16 -6.01 -10.44
CA ASN A 34 -13.18 -5.51 -9.06
C ASN A 34 -11.87 -4.79 -8.66
N GLY A 35 -10.95 -4.58 -9.60
CA GLY A 35 -9.63 -4.01 -9.32
C GLY A 35 -8.74 -4.92 -8.48
N ILE A 36 -7.69 -4.34 -7.91
CA ILE A 36 -6.74 -5.02 -7.01
C ILE A 36 -6.23 -4.05 -5.94
N THR A 37 -5.62 -4.59 -4.89
CA THR A 37 -4.98 -3.79 -3.85
C THR A 37 -3.47 -4.01 -3.87
N TYR A 38 -2.71 -2.95 -3.66
CA TYR A 38 -1.30 -3.06 -3.30
C TYR A 38 -1.17 -2.77 -1.81
N ASN A 39 -0.71 -3.77 -1.05
CA ASN A 39 -0.52 -3.68 0.39
C ASN A 39 0.97 -3.66 0.70
N SER A 40 1.36 -2.74 1.56
CA SER A 40 2.68 -2.69 2.17
C SER A 40 2.48 -2.60 3.69
N TYR A 41 3.47 -3.03 4.44
CA TYR A 41 3.39 -3.09 5.90
C TYR A 41 4.60 -2.41 6.52
N LEU A 42 4.34 -1.68 7.59
CA LEU A 42 5.38 -1.06 8.41
C LEU A 42 5.37 -1.72 9.78
N LEU A 43 6.48 -2.36 10.14
CA LEU A 43 6.72 -2.87 11.48
C LEU A 43 7.61 -1.89 12.23
N THR A 44 7.06 -1.25 13.27
CA THR A 44 7.76 -0.24 14.08
C THR A 44 8.07 -0.82 15.45
N GLY A 45 9.33 -1.21 15.66
CA GLY A 45 9.88 -1.59 16.95
C GLY A 45 10.48 -0.40 17.70
N GLU A 46 11.11 -0.66 18.84
CA GLU A 46 11.75 0.38 19.66
C GLU A 46 13.04 0.92 18.99
N ASP A 47 13.85 0.05 18.38
CA ASP A 47 15.15 0.40 17.78
C ASP A 47 15.16 0.32 16.25
N GLU A 48 14.18 -0.36 15.66
CA GLU A 48 14.17 -0.69 14.23
C GLU A 48 12.79 -0.46 13.61
N VAL A 49 12.81 0.01 12.36
CA VAL A 49 11.62 0.17 11.52
C VAL A 49 11.83 -0.65 10.24
N ILE A 50 10.93 -1.58 9.98
CA ILE A 50 11.02 -2.50 8.84
C ILE A 50 9.85 -2.22 7.91
N LEU A 51 10.17 -1.84 6.68
CA LEU A 51 9.20 -1.76 5.58
C LEU A 51 9.15 -3.10 4.84
N VAL A 52 7.95 -3.64 4.64
CA VAL A 52 7.71 -4.85 3.85
C VAL A 52 6.91 -4.47 2.61
N ASP A 53 7.45 -4.85 1.45
CA ASP A 53 6.92 -4.56 0.11
C ASP A 53 6.70 -3.06 -0.17
N GLY A 54 6.01 -2.77 -1.28
CA GLY A 54 5.66 -1.42 -1.70
C GLY A 54 4.46 -1.44 -2.64
N TRP A 55 4.10 -0.28 -3.19
CA TRP A 55 3.03 -0.18 -4.17
C TRP A 55 3.55 -0.19 -5.61
N LYS A 56 2.62 -0.38 -6.55
CA LYS A 56 2.89 -0.25 -7.99
C LYS A 56 3.44 1.14 -8.32
N ARG A 57 4.31 1.24 -9.32
CA ARG A 57 5.07 2.47 -9.67
C ARG A 57 4.21 3.71 -9.82
N GLU A 58 3.02 3.58 -10.39
CA GLU A 58 2.06 4.66 -10.64
C GLU A 58 1.56 5.31 -9.34
N TYR A 59 1.73 4.64 -8.19
CA TYR A 59 1.36 5.12 -6.86
C TYR A 59 2.57 5.43 -5.98
N ALA A 60 3.77 5.60 -6.54
CA ALA A 60 4.99 5.80 -5.76
C ALA A 60 4.97 7.10 -4.93
N ASP A 61 4.41 8.19 -5.48
CA ASP A 61 4.31 9.47 -4.77
C ASP A 61 3.28 9.36 -3.63
N ASP A 62 2.10 8.82 -3.92
CA ASP A 62 1.04 8.54 -2.94
C ASP A 62 1.55 7.65 -1.79
N PHE A 63 2.32 6.61 -2.11
CA PHE A 63 2.94 5.72 -1.14
C PHE A 63 3.93 6.46 -0.25
N SER A 64 4.78 7.29 -0.85
CA SER A 64 5.80 8.06 -0.12
C SER A 64 5.15 9.04 0.86
N GLU A 65 4.07 9.71 0.46
CA GLU A 65 3.31 10.59 1.36
C GLU A 65 2.63 9.80 2.48
N ALA A 66 1.96 8.68 2.16
CA ALA A 66 1.31 7.85 3.18
C ALA A 66 2.30 7.23 4.18
N LEU A 67 3.51 6.91 3.74
CA LEU A 67 4.58 6.42 4.61
C LEU A 67 5.12 7.50 5.53
N LYS A 68 5.29 8.75 5.06
CA LYS A 68 5.72 9.89 5.88
C LYS A 68 4.76 10.19 7.03
N ASP A 69 3.45 9.98 6.82
CA ASP A 69 2.45 10.21 7.87
C ASP A 69 2.54 9.18 9.03
N LEU A 70 3.29 8.08 8.85
CA LEU A 70 3.48 7.05 9.86
C LEU A 70 4.79 7.17 10.67
N ILE A 71 5.75 8.01 10.22
CA ILE A 71 7.10 8.11 10.82
C ILE A 71 7.51 9.54 11.17
#